data_AF-A0A059LGA5-F1
#
_entry.id   AF-A0A059LGA5-F1
#
_cell.length_a   1.000
_cell.length_b   1.000
_cell.length_c   1.000
_cell.angle_alpha   90.00
_cell.angle_beta   90.00
_cell.angle_gamma   90.00
#
_symmetry.space_group_name_H-M   'P 1'
#
loop_
_entity.id
_entity.type
_entity.pdbx_description
1 polymer ?
#
loop_
_entity_poly.entity_id
_entity_poly.type
_entity_poly.pdbx_seq_one_letter_code
_entity_poly.pdbx_strand_id
1 'polypeptide(L)'
;AWQLLQRCSVVVGMHPDQATEPAVDLALALGRPWAVVPCCVYGGARGRPRRLDGRLVRSHGDFVEYLRRKAPGVRVAKLPFEGKNTVVYWMGPQEADS
;
A
#
# COMPACT_ATOMS: atom_id res chain seq x y z
N ALA A 1 -9.51 -4.28 -19.46
CA ALA A 1 -9.00 -4.08 -18.08
C ALA A 1 -7.48 -3.90 -18.04
N TRP A 2 -6.68 -4.85 -18.54
CA TRP A 2 -5.21 -4.77 -18.46
C TRP A 2 -4.59 -3.51 -19.09
N GLN A 3 -5.02 -3.13 -20.30
CA GLN A 3 -4.54 -1.89 -20.95
C GLN A 3 -4.82 -0.62 -20.14
N LEU A 4 -5.92 -0.59 -19.37
CA LEU A 4 -6.25 0.54 -18.49
C LEU A 4 -5.29 0.61 -17.31
N LEU A 5 -4.93 -0.55 -16.73
CA LEU A 5 -3.97 -0.62 -15.62
C LEU A 5 -2.57 -0.19 -16.07
N GLN A 6 -2.12 -0.57 -17.27
CA GLN A 6 -0.81 -0.15 -17.78
C GLN A 6 -0.71 1.36 -18.05
N ARG A 7 -1.84 1.98 -18.40
CA ARG A 7 -1.93 3.40 -18.77
C ARG A 7 -2.38 4.31 -17.62
N CYS A 8 -2.64 3.76 -16.43
CA CYS A 8 -3.05 4.59 -15.30
C CYS A 8 -1.89 5.50 -14.85
N SER A 9 -2.23 6.72 -14.46
CA SER A 9 -1.26 7.67 -13.90
C SER A 9 -0.97 7.39 -12.43
N VAL A 10 -1.93 6.81 -11.71
CA VAL A 10 -1.87 6.55 -10.27
C VAL A 10 -2.84 5.42 -9.89
N VAL A 11 -2.49 4.66 -8.85
CA VAL A 11 -3.39 3.68 -8.21
C VAL A 11 -3.85 4.21 -6.86
N VAL A 12 -5.17 4.35 -6.66
CA VAL A 12 -5.73 4.84 -5.40
C VAL A 12 -6.72 3.83 -4.84
N GLY A 13 -6.65 3.55 -3.54
CA GLY A 13 -7.58 2.66 -2.86
C GLY A 13 -7.97 3.18 -1.48
N MET A 14 -9.25 3.50 -1.29
CA MET A 14 -9.79 3.88 0.01
C MET A 14 -10.43 2.65 0.66
N HIS A 15 -9.87 2.20 1.79
CA HIS A 15 -10.33 0.99 2.50
C HIS A 15 -10.42 -0.26 1.61
N PRO A 16 -9.43 -0.58 0.76
CA PRO A 16 -9.56 -1.66 -0.24
C PRO A 16 -9.44 -3.07 0.35
N ASP A 17 -9.65 -3.26 1.65
CA ASP A 17 -9.67 -4.55 2.35
C ASP A 17 -8.57 -5.53 1.87
N GLN A 18 -8.94 -6.70 1.35
CA GLN A 18 -8.03 -7.73 0.85
C GLN A 18 -7.24 -7.32 -0.39
N ALA A 19 -7.71 -6.31 -1.14
CA ALA A 19 -7.05 -5.78 -2.32
C ALA A 19 -5.99 -4.71 -2.00
N THR A 20 -5.83 -4.30 -0.73
CA THR A 20 -4.83 -3.30 -0.32
C THR A 20 -3.42 -3.64 -0.77
N GLU A 21 -2.95 -4.84 -0.44
CA GLU A 21 -1.59 -5.25 -0.76
C GLU A 21 -1.40 -5.53 -2.26
N PRO A 22 -2.30 -6.29 -2.94
CA PRO A 22 -2.23 -6.46 -4.39
C PRO A 22 -2.23 -5.15 -5.19
N ALA A 23 -2.98 -4.13 -4.75
CA ALA A 23 -2.99 -2.82 -5.39
C ALA A 23 -1.63 -2.12 -5.29
N VAL A 24 -0.99 -2.20 -4.11
CA VAL A 24 0.37 -1.68 -3.89
C VAL A 24 1.39 -2.44 -4.74
N ASP A 25 1.33 -3.77 -4.77
CA ASP A 25 2.26 -4.59 -5.56
C ASP A 25 2.13 -4.33 -7.05
N LEU A 26 0.91 -4.19 -7.55
CA LEU A 26 0.67 -3.83 -8.94
C LEU A 26 1.26 -2.46 -9.26
N ALA A 27 1.02 -1.45 -8.42
CA ALA A 27 1.54 -0.10 -8.65
C ALA A 27 3.07 -0.06 -8.63
N LEU A 28 3.70 -0.76 -7.69
CA LEU A 28 5.16 -0.90 -7.63
C LEU A 28 5.71 -1.62 -8.86
N ALA A 29 5.09 -2.72 -9.29
CA ALA A 29 5.49 -3.45 -10.49
C ALA A 29 5.35 -2.63 -11.78
N LEU A 30 4.38 -1.71 -11.84
CA LEU A 30 4.19 -0.78 -12.95
C LEU A 30 5.02 0.51 -12.82
N GLY A 31 5.75 0.72 -11.73
CA GLY A 31 6.46 1.96 -11.44
C GLY A 31 5.53 3.18 -11.34
N ARG A 32 4.28 2.98 -10.91
CA ARG A 32 3.27 4.05 -10.81
C ARG A 32 3.13 4.57 -9.38
N PRO A 33 2.90 5.87 -9.21
CA PRO A 33 2.48 6.43 -7.93
C PRO A 33 1.25 5.71 -7.38
N TRP A 34 1.14 5.62 -6.06
CA TRP A 34 -0.02 5.03 -5.40
C TRP A 34 -0.33 5.64 -4.04
N ALA A 35 -1.59 5.51 -3.62
CA ALA A 35 -2.04 5.86 -2.28
C ALA A 35 -3.14 4.90 -1.81
N VAL A 36 -2.99 4.32 -0.62
CA VAL A 36 -4.00 3.44 -0.03
C VAL A 36 -4.31 3.79 1.42
N VAL A 37 -5.57 3.64 1.82
CA VAL A 37 -6.01 3.76 3.21
C VAL A 37 -6.32 2.37 3.77
N PRO A 38 -5.37 1.68 4.41
CA PRO A 38 -5.64 0.38 5.02
C PRO A 38 -6.57 0.51 6.23
N CYS A 39 -7.66 -0.28 6.26
CA CYS A 39 -8.59 -0.39 7.39
C CYS A 39 -8.41 -1.71 8.16
N CYS A 40 -8.26 -2.82 7.45
CA CYS A 40 -8.29 -4.18 7.98
C CYS A 40 -6.95 -4.90 7.74
N VAL A 41 -6.45 -5.61 8.75
CA VAL A 41 -5.17 -6.35 8.66
C VAL A 41 -5.33 -7.68 7.93
N TYR A 42 -6.56 -8.21 7.85
CA TYR A 42 -6.90 -9.55 7.33
C TYR A 42 -5.82 -10.59 7.68
N GLY A 43 -5.83 -11.04 8.93
CA GLY A 43 -4.96 -12.10 9.41
C GLY A 43 -5.36 -13.46 8.83
N GLY A 44 -4.86 -13.81 7.64
CA GLY A 44 -4.68 -15.21 7.26
C GLY A 44 -5.88 -16.02 6.75
N ALA A 45 -6.99 -15.42 6.31
CA ALA A 45 -8.12 -16.23 5.83
C ALA A 45 -7.85 -16.98 4.51
N ARG A 46 -6.89 -16.53 3.68
CA ARG A 46 -6.37 -17.19 2.47
C ARG A 46 -5.08 -16.48 2.02
N GLY A 47 -3.90 -17.10 2.13
CA GLY A 47 -2.62 -16.56 1.63
C GLY A 47 -1.44 -16.71 2.59
N ARG A 48 -0.22 -16.41 2.12
CA ARG A 48 0.99 -16.43 2.96
C ARG A 48 0.88 -15.35 4.04
N PRO A 49 1.17 -15.66 5.31
CA PRO A 49 1.11 -14.67 6.37
C PRO A 49 2.14 -13.56 6.13
N ARG A 50 1.69 -12.30 6.22
CA ARG A 50 2.58 -11.14 6.21
C ARG A 50 3.48 -11.18 7.44
N ARG A 51 4.78 -10.95 7.21
CA ARG A 51 5.79 -10.88 8.26
C ARG A 51 6.55 -9.56 8.21
N LEU A 52 6.78 -8.99 9.38
CA LEU A 52 7.59 -7.81 9.61
C LEU A 52 8.62 -8.17 10.67
N ASP A 53 9.92 -8.12 10.32
CA ASP A 53 11.04 -8.48 11.20
C ASP A 53 10.87 -9.86 11.87
N GLY A 54 10.44 -10.85 11.07
CA GLY A 54 10.20 -12.21 11.54
C GLY A 54 8.92 -12.39 12.35
N ARG A 55 8.17 -11.34 12.68
CA ARG A 55 6.90 -11.41 13.43
C ARG A 55 5.70 -11.34 12.49
N LEU A 56 4.58 -11.93 12.90
CA LEU A 56 3.32 -11.86 12.14
C LEU A 56 2.73 -10.45 12.24
N VAL A 57 2.33 -9.90 11.10
CA VAL A 57 1.56 -8.66 11.03
C VAL A 57 0.15 -8.93 11.56
N ARG A 58 -0.19 -8.36 12.73
CA ARG A 58 -1.48 -8.58 13.40
C ARG A 58 -2.21 -7.29 13.74
N SER A 59 -1.50 -6.18 13.84
CA SER A 59 -2.08 -4.88 14.12
C SER A 59 -2.19 -4.01 12.87
N HIS A 60 -3.08 -3.02 12.92
CA HIS A 60 -3.17 -2.00 11.86
C HIS A 60 -1.85 -1.25 11.68
N GLY A 61 -1.15 -0.95 12.77
CA GLY A 61 0.17 -0.32 12.74
C GLY A 61 1.21 -1.22 12.07
N ASP A 62 1.22 -2.52 12.36
CA ASP A 62 2.12 -3.48 11.71
C ASP A 62 1.87 -3.50 10.21
N PHE A 63 0.59 -3.43 9.79
CA PHE A 63 0.25 -3.48 8.37
C PHE A 63 0.66 -2.19 7.64
N VAL A 64 0.47 -1.03 8.28
CA VAL A 64 0.97 0.25 7.76
C VAL A 64 2.49 0.22 7.61
N GLU A 65 3.23 -0.26 8.62
CA GLU A 65 4.69 -0.35 8.57
C GLU A 65 5.15 -1.38 7.53
N TYR A 66 4.46 -2.52 7.42
CA TYR A 66 4.70 -3.52 6.39
C TYR A 66 4.58 -2.91 4.97
N LEU A 67 3.52 -2.15 4.68
CA LEU A 67 3.34 -1.48 3.40
C LEU A 67 4.39 -0.40 3.18
N ARG A 68 4.73 0.37 4.21
CA ARG A 68 5.77 1.40 4.16
C ARG A 68 7.13 0.84 3.77
N ARG A 69 7.45 -0.39 4.17
CA ARG A 69 8.74 -1.04 3.84
C ARG A 69 8.79 -1.69 2.46
N LYS A 70 7.71 -1.67 1.67
CA LYS A 70 7.70 -2.28 0.34
C LYS A 70 8.59 -1.55 -0.69
N ALA A 71 8.86 -0.27 -0.49
CA ALA A 71 9.76 0.51 -1.36
C ALA A 71 10.40 1.68 -0.59
N PRO A 72 11.59 2.14 -0.99
CA PRO A 72 12.14 3.40 -0.48
C PRO A 72 11.25 4.58 -0.87
N GLY A 73 11.15 5.57 0.02
CA GLY A 73 10.38 6.80 -0.23
C GLY A 73 8.86 6.66 -0.04
N VAL A 74 8.36 5.51 0.43
CA VAL A 74 6.95 5.38 0.85
C VAL A 74 6.72 6.22 2.12
N ARG A 75 5.63 6.99 2.11
CA ARG A 75 5.25 7.93 3.16
C ARG A 75 3.91 7.56 3.78
N VAL A 76 3.67 8.07 4.97
CA VAL A 76 2.44 7.86 5.74
C VAL A 76 1.90 9.21 6.18
N ALA A 77 0.60 9.43 6.04
CA ALA A 77 -0.08 10.65 6.51
C ALA A 77 -1.45 10.33 7.12
N LYS A 78 -2.04 11.32 7.78
CA LYS A 78 -3.41 11.29 8.31
C LYS A 78 -4.29 12.19 7.46
N LEU A 79 -5.41 11.65 7.00
CA LEU A 79 -6.41 12.40 6.25
C LEU A 79 -7.43 13.04 7.21
N PRO A 80 -7.99 14.22 6.88
CA PRO A 80 -8.86 14.99 7.78
C PRO A 80 -10.30 14.44 7.78
N PHE A 81 -10.47 13.17 8.15
CA PHE A 81 -11.78 12.54 8.34
C PHE A 81 -11.74 11.51 9.48
N GLU A 82 -12.92 11.14 9.98
CA GLU A 82 -13.09 10.24 11.12
C GLU A 82 -12.89 8.74 10.77
N GLY A 83 -12.55 7.94 11.78
CA GLY A 83 -12.33 6.50 11.59
C GLY A 83 -10.93 6.16 11.06
N LYS A 84 -10.83 5.14 10.19
CA LYS A 84 -9.54 4.69 9.62
C LYS A 84 -9.08 5.66 8.54
N ASN A 85 -8.21 6.59 8.93
CA ASN A 85 -7.79 7.73 8.12
C ASN A 85 -6.27 7.77 7.82
N THR A 86 -5.57 6.65 8.01
CA THR A 86 -4.13 6.59 7.75
C THR A 86 -3.91 6.23 6.30
N VAL A 87 -3.31 7.14 5.53
CA VAL A 87 -2.93 6.88 4.14
C VAL A 87 -1.46 6.49 4.09
N VAL A 88 -1.15 5.44 3.34
CA VAL A 88 0.21 5.05 2.95
C VAL A 88 0.33 5.34 1.45
N TYR A 89 1.38 6.02 1.03
CA TYR A 89 1.49 6.49 -0.36
C TYR A 89 2.93 6.60 -0.84
N TRP A 90 3.11 6.54 -2.16
CA TRP A 90 4.39 6.63 -2.83
C TRP A 90 4.22 7.44 -4.13
N MET A 91 5.18 8.32 -4.42
CA MET A 91 5.09 9.23 -5.59
C MET A 91 5.70 8.66 -6.86
N GLY A 92 6.07 7.37 -6.87
CA GLY A 92 6.84 6.79 -7.95
C GLY A 92 8.34 6.88 -7.72
N PRO A 93 9.14 6.35 -8.66
CA PRO A 93 10.59 6.47 -8.59
C PRO A 93 10.97 7.95 -8.58
N GLN A 94 11.82 8.34 -7.62
CA GLN A 94 12.50 9.62 -7.72
C GLN A 94 13.41 9.52 -8.94
N GLU A 95 13.19 10.38 -9.95
CA GLU A 95 14.21 10.59 -10.97
C GLU A 95 15.48 10.96 -10.20
N ALA A 96 16.51 10.11 -10.33
CA ALA A 96 17.82 10.48 -9.83
C ALA A 96 18.19 11.75 -10.59
N ASP A 97 18.34 12.87 -9.86
CA ASP A 97 18.86 14.12 -10.40
C ASP A 97 20.02 13.78 -11.35
N SER A 98 19.82 14.08 -12.63
CA SER A 98 20.80 13.88 -13.70
C SER A 98 21.73 15.07 -13.77
#